data_AF-A0A3R7D4F5-F1
#
_entry.id   AF-A0A3R7D4F5-F1
#
_cell.length_a   1.000
_cell.length_b   1.000
_cell.length_c   1.000
_cell.angle_alpha   90.00
_cell.angle_beta   90.00
_cell.angle_gamma   90.00
#
_symmetry.space_group_name_H-M   'P 1'
#
loop_
_entity.id
_entity.type
_entity.pdbx_description
1 polymer ?
#
loop_
_entity_poly.entity_id
_entity_poly.type
_entity_poly.pdbx_seq_one_letter_code
_entity_poly.pdbx_strand_id
1 'polypeptide(L)'
;MATGMFVFQNNCGTPVGLYRSHAVIASLAPGESLQLDGTKQVGQMFHFGWDSAGDATLFETTFGADGRFYYDISIIPVRCGASWDFCTGPTSFNLPMTVTVRREGDTNVEAFPTCKSLQCASATCPVAYKVPNDVRTMVCPKQVAMTITAC
;
A
#
# COMPACT_ATOMS: atom_id res chain seq x y z
N MET A 1 -3.65 -17.83 -0.74
CA MET A 1 -2.53 -17.03 -1.27
C MET A 1 -1.25 -17.78 -0.98
N ALA A 2 -0.21 -17.64 -1.80
CA ALA A 2 1.11 -18.18 -1.47
C ALA A 2 1.94 -17.15 -0.67
N THR A 3 2.97 -17.62 0.02
CA THR A 3 4.02 -16.80 0.66
C THR A 3 4.61 -15.77 -0.31
N GLY A 4 4.82 -14.55 0.16
CA GLY A 4 5.47 -13.47 -0.60
C GLY A 4 4.59 -12.82 -1.67
N MET A 5 3.31 -13.20 -1.77
CA MET A 5 2.36 -12.64 -2.72
C MET A 5 1.60 -11.46 -2.13
N PHE A 6 1.21 -10.52 -2.99
CA PHE A 6 0.25 -9.47 -2.72
C PHE A 6 -1.04 -9.76 -3.48
N VAL A 7 -2.20 -9.55 -2.86
CA VAL A 7 -3.52 -9.53 -3.53
C VAL A 7 -4.11 -8.15 -3.40
N PHE A 8 -4.39 -7.51 -4.53
CA PHE A 8 -5.09 -6.23 -4.61
C PHE A 8 -6.56 -6.49 -4.88
N GLN A 9 -7.44 -6.12 -3.95
CA GLN A 9 -8.87 -6.44 -4.01
C GLN A 9 -9.72 -5.16 -4.08
N ASN A 10 -10.68 -5.14 -5.01
CA ASN A 10 -11.75 -4.16 -5.03
C ASN A 10 -12.94 -4.68 -4.22
N ASN A 11 -13.25 -4.04 -3.10
CA ASN A 11 -14.44 -4.30 -2.29
C ASN A 11 -15.47 -3.14 -2.39
N CYS A 12 -15.15 -2.08 -3.14
CA CYS A 12 -16.05 -0.98 -3.44
C CYS A 12 -17.22 -1.44 -4.33
N GLY A 13 -18.37 -0.76 -4.20
CA GLY A 13 -19.58 -1.04 -5.00
C GLY A 13 -19.49 -0.68 -6.49
N THR A 14 -18.34 -0.22 -6.98
CA THR A 14 -18.09 0.19 -8.38
C THR A 14 -16.77 -0.39 -8.86
N PRO A 15 -16.57 -0.59 -10.19
CA PRO A 15 -15.25 -0.88 -10.73
C PRO A 15 -14.23 0.22 -10.39
N VAL A 16 -12.96 -0.16 -10.23
CA VAL A 16 -11.83 0.77 -10.04
C VAL A 16 -10.62 0.31 -10.86
N GLY A 17 -9.82 1.26 -11.34
CA GLY A 17 -8.48 0.98 -11.84
C GLY A 17 -7.53 0.67 -10.68
N LEU A 18 -6.68 -0.35 -10.88
CA LEU A 18 -5.50 -0.59 -10.06
C LEU A 18 -4.29 -0.03 -10.79
N TYR A 19 -3.58 0.89 -10.14
CA TYR A 19 -2.42 1.58 -10.67
C TYR A 19 -1.15 1.13 -9.93
N ARG A 20 -0.04 1.09 -10.67
CA ARG A 20 1.32 0.93 -10.12
C ARG A 20 2.23 1.98 -10.75
N SER A 21 2.82 2.84 -9.94
CA SER A 21 3.80 3.84 -10.37
C SER A 21 3.30 4.65 -11.60
N HIS A 22 2.11 5.22 -11.46
CA HIS A 22 1.33 5.97 -12.47
C HIS A 22 0.77 5.18 -13.67
N ALA A 23 1.16 3.92 -13.90
CA ALA A 23 0.58 3.09 -14.95
C ALA A 23 -0.62 2.28 -14.43
N VAL A 24 -1.74 2.25 -15.18
CA VAL A 24 -2.83 1.30 -14.91
C VAL A 24 -2.37 -0.12 -15.25
N ILE A 25 -2.61 -1.07 -14.35
CA ILE A 25 -2.22 -2.48 -14.53
C ILE A 25 -3.41 -3.44 -14.53
N ALA A 26 -4.56 -3.02 -14.01
CA ALA A 26 -5.84 -3.73 -14.16
C ALA A 26 -7.01 -2.74 -13.98
N SER A 27 -8.19 -3.13 -14.46
CA SER A 27 -9.47 -2.63 -13.96
C SER A 27 -10.15 -3.78 -13.23
N LEU A 28 -10.65 -3.54 -12.02
CA LEU A 28 -11.20 -4.55 -11.12
C LEU A 28 -12.68 -4.26 -10.87
N ALA A 29 -13.55 -5.21 -11.23
CA ALA A 29 -14.97 -5.17 -10.88
C ALA A 29 -15.20 -5.29 -9.35
N PRO A 30 -16.39 -4.95 -8.83
CA PRO A 30 -16.73 -5.18 -7.42
C PRO A 30 -16.53 -6.65 -7.02
N GLY A 31 -15.73 -6.89 -5.98
CA GLY A 31 -15.35 -8.22 -5.50
C GLY A 31 -14.18 -8.87 -6.26
N GLU A 32 -13.65 -8.26 -7.32
CA GLU A 32 -12.52 -8.79 -8.09
C GLU A 32 -11.17 -8.52 -7.40
N SER A 33 -10.16 -9.33 -7.71
CA SER A 33 -8.81 -9.12 -7.20
C SER A 33 -7.70 -9.56 -8.16
N LEU A 34 -6.56 -8.89 -8.10
CA LEU A 34 -5.33 -9.23 -8.83
C LEU A 34 -4.25 -9.71 -7.85
N GLN A 35 -3.66 -10.89 -8.10
CA GLN A 35 -2.52 -11.39 -7.33
C GLN A 35 -1.20 -11.07 -8.05
N LEU A 36 -0.24 -10.48 -7.34
CA LEU A 36 1.11 -10.15 -7.82
C LEU A 36 2.18 -10.80 -6.92
N ASP A 37 3.34 -11.13 -7.49
CA ASP A 37 4.52 -11.52 -6.70
C ASP A 37 5.09 -10.26 -6.01
N GLY A 38 4.90 -10.18 -4.70
CA GLY A 38 5.39 -9.07 -3.89
C GLY A 38 6.91 -8.95 -3.94
N THR A 39 7.63 -10.07 -4.08
CA THR A 39 9.10 -10.09 -4.12
C THR A 39 9.71 -9.54 -5.41
N LYS A 40 8.86 -9.10 -6.37
CA LYS A 40 9.26 -8.34 -7.55
C LYS A 40 8.96 -6.85 -7.45
N GLN A 41 8.27 -6.39 -6.40
CA GLN A 41 7.93 -4.98 -6.24
C GLN A 41 9.06 -4.28 -5.47
N VAL A 42 10.00 -3.69 -6.20
CA VAL A 42 11.12 -2.90 -5.65
C VAL A 42 10.84 -1.43 -5.97
N GLY A 43 10.77 -0.58 -4.93
CA GLY A 43 10.47 0.85 -5.06
C GLY A 43 9.18 1.14 -5.84
N GLN A 44 8.07 0.49 -5.48
CA GLN A 44 6.78 0.64 -6.17
C GLN A 44 5.74 1.30 -5.26
N MET A 45 4.93 2.17 -5.86
CA MET A 45 3.68 2.67 -5.26
C MET A 45 2.49 2.05 -6.00
N PHE A 46 1.44 1.70 -5.26
CA PHE A 46 0.17 1.23 -5.80
C PHE A 46 -0.97 2.08 -5.27
N HIS A 47 -2.00 2.30 -6.09
CA HIS A 47 -3.26 2.86 -5.60
C HIS A 47 -4.44 2.32 -6.41
N PHE A 48 -5.62 2.45 -5.82
CA PHE A 48 -6.89 2.29 -6.52
C PHE A 48 -7.39 3.69 -6.94
N GLY A 49 -8.22 3.77 -7.98
CA GLY A 49 -8.81 5.04 -8.42
C GLY A 49 -9.81 4.84 -9.54
N TRP A 50 -10.68 5.82 -9.77
CA TRP A 50 -11.59 5.83 -10.93
C TRP A 50 -10.92 6.38 -12.20
N ASP A 51 -9.85 7.17 -12.02
CA ASP A 51 -8.96 7.64 -13.08
C ASP A 51 -7.51 7.75 -12.55
N SER A 52 -6.59 8.23 -13.40
CA SER A 52 -5.15 8.28 -13.13
C SER A 52 -4.65 9.64 -12.60
N ALA A 53 -5.53 10.52 -12.15
CA ALA A 53 -5.22 11.89 -11.75
C ALA A 53 -5.83 12.25 -10.39
N GLY A 54 -5.44 13.42 -9.87
CA GLY A 54 -5.88 13.90 -8.57
C GLY A 54 -5.17 13.20 -7.41
N ASP A 55 -5.84 13.16 -6.26
CA ASP A 55 -5.33 12.57 -5.03
C ASP A 55 -5.51 11.04 -5.00
N ALA A 56 -4.58 10.36 -4.34
CA ALA A 56 -4.55 8.91 -4.20
C ALA A 56 -4.09 8.47 -2.80
N THR A 57 -4.80 7.53 -2.20
CA THR A 57 -4.31 6.77 -1.03
C THR A 57 -3.34 5.70 -1.53
N LEU A 58 -2.05 5.80 -1.18
CA LEU A 58 -1.00 4.91 -1.71
C LEU A 58 -0.74 3.72 -0.77
N PHE A 59 -0.49 2.55 -1.35
CA PHE A 59 0.30 1.48 -0.74
C PHE A 59 1.71 1.56 -1.33
N GLU A 60 2.67 2.02 -0.54
CA GLU A 60 4.07 2.12 -0.95
C GLU A 60 4.83 0.89 -0.46
N THR A 61 5.68 0.30 -1.31
CA THR A 61 6.34 -0.98 -1.01
C THR A 61 7.69 -1.16 -1.71
N THR A 62 8.63 -1.77 -1.00
CA THR A 62 9.86 -2.29 -1.60
C THR A 62 10.28 -3.61 -0.96
N PHE A 63 10.57 -4.62 -1.80
CA PHE A 63 11.24 -5.84 -1.37
C PHE A 63 12.76 -5.60 -1.30
N GLY A 64 13.31 -5.62 -0.08
CA GLY A 64 14.71 -5.35 0.20
C GLY A 64 15.64 -6.49 -0.22
N ALA A 65 16.89 -6.14 -0.54
CA ALA A 65 17.95 -7.11 -0.84
C ALA A 65 18.31 -8.02 0.37
N ASP A 66 17.87 -7.64 1.57
CA ASP A 66 17.95 -8.43 2.80
C ASP A 66 16.79 -9.44 2.97
N GLY A 67 15.89 -9.54 1.99
CA GLY A 67 14.78 -10.50 1.97
C GLY A 67 13.56 -10.05 2.76
N ARG A 68 13.38 -8.75 3.02
CA ARG A 68 12.26 -8.19 3.78
C ARG A 68 11.30 -7.38 2.91
N PHE A 69 10.03 -7.33 3.31
CA PHE A 69 9.07 -6.36 2.79
C PHE A 69 9.10 -5.11 3.65
N TYR A 70 9.42 -3.98 3.03
CA TYR A 70 9.20 -2.64 3.57
C TYR A 70 7.93 -2.08 2.93
N TYR A 71 7.00 -1.56 3.72
CA TYR A 71 5.74 -1.01 3.21
C TYR A 71 5.07 -0.05 4.17
N ASP A 72 4.21 0.81 3.66
CA ASP A 72 3.26 1.58 4.45
C ASP A 72 2.02 1.96 3.61
N ILE A 73 1.05 2.60 4.27
CA ILE A 73 0.01 3.37 3.57
C ILE A 73 0.47 4.83 3.62
N SER A 74 0.30 5.58 2.55
CA SER A 74 0.80 6.96 2.42
C SER A 74 -0.30 7.87 1.87
N ILE A 75 -0.40 9.06 2.47
CA ILE A 75 -1.37 10.12 2.09
C ILE A 75 -0.67 11.47 1.88
N ILE A 76 0.59 11.41 1.45
CA ILE A 76 1.45 12.56 1.14
C ILE A 76 0.83 13.36 -0.02
N PRO A 77 0.71 14.71 0.05
CA PRO A 77 0.08 15.52 -1.01
C PRO A 77 0.72 15.29 -2.39
N VAL A 78 -0.08 15.11 -3.45
CA VAL A 78 0.43 14.86 -4.84
C VAL A 78 1.12 16.06 -5.50
N ARG A 79 1.48 17.10 -4.73
CA ARG A 79 2.03 18.38 -5.23
C ARG A 79 3.25 18.89 -4.43
N CYS A 80 3.96 18.00 -3.75
CA CYS A 80 5.12 18.34 -2.91
C CYS A 80 6.34 18.94 -3.65
N GLY A 81 6.39 18.86 -4.98
CA GLY A 81 7.54 19.31 -5.75
C GLY A 81 8.72 18.32 -5.64
N ALA A 82 9.94 18.83 -5.53
CA ALA A 82 11.17 18.03 -5.64
C ALA A 82 11.66 17.36 -4.34
N SER A 83 11.04 17.64 -3.18
CA SER A 83 11.30 16.91 -1.93
C SER A 83 10.04 16.84 -1.06
N TRP A 84 9.86 15.70 -0.41
CA TRP A 84 8.85 15.45 0.61
C TRP A 84 9.10 16.25 1.92
N ASP A 85 10.35 16.63 2.20
CA ASP A 85 10.79 17.26 3.47
C ASP A 85 10.21 18.67 3.69
N PHE A 86 9.81 19.35 2.62
CA PHE A 86 9.26 20.70 2.63
C PHE A 86 7.80 20.74 2.17
N CYS A 87 7.17 19.57 2.04
CA CYS A 87 5.84 19.48 1.48
C CYS A 87 4.78 20.06 2.42
N THR A 88 3.96 20.97 1.87
CA THR A 88 2.83 21.59 2.57
C THR A 88 1.61 21.59 1.65
N GLY A 89 0.47 21.15 2.17
CA GLY A 89 -0.77 21.00 1.40
C GLY A 89 -1.78 20.08 2.06
N PRO A 90 -2.99 19.92 1.47
CA PRO A 90 -3.97 18.93 1.91
C PRO A 90 -3.46 17.51 1.64
N THR A 91 -3.77 16.58 2.53
CA THR A 91 -3.44 15.14 2.39
C THR A 91 -4.04 14.53 1.13
N SER A 92 -3.23 13.75 0.41
CA SER A 92 -3.68 12.96 -0.73
C SER A 92 -4.50 11.75 -0.25
N PHE A 93 -5.81 11.76 -0.45
CA PHE A 93 -6.68 10.64 -0.11
C PHE A 93 -7.87 10.58 -1.06
N ASN A 94 -8.16 9.40 -1.61
CA ASN A 94 -9.35 9.17 -2.46
C ASN A 94 -10.24 8.04 -1.94
N LEU A 95 -9.64 6.93 -1.52
CA LEU A 95 -10.32 5.70 -1.16
C LEU A 95 -9.82 5.18 0.20
N PRO A 96 -10.71 4.63 1.04
CA PRO A 96 -10.30 3.82 2.19
C PRO A 96 -9.41 2.67 1.73
N MET A 97 -8.33 2.40 2.49
CA MET A 97 -7.40 1.31 2.20
C MET A 97 -7.11 0.49 3.46
N THR A 98 -7.10 -0.83 3.32
CA THR A 98 -6.66 -1.77 4.36
C THR A 98 -5.56 -2.67 3.81
N VAL A 99 -4.42 -2.74 4.49
CA VAL A 99 -3.34 -3.71 4.24
C VAL A 99 -3.44 -4.79 5.31
N THR A 100 -3.95 -5.96 4.95
CA THR A 100 -4.04 -7.13 5.83
C THR A 100 -2.79 -8.00 5.67
N VAL A 101 -1.98 -8.11 6.72
CA VAL A 101 -0.82 -9.00 6.75
C VAL A 101 -1.27 -10.38 7.24
N ARG A 102 -0.94 -11.43 6.49
CA ARG A 102 -1.17 -12.82 6.88
C ARG A 102 0.15 -13.56 7.05
N ARG A 103 0.30 -14.27 8.17
CA ARG A 103 1.43 -15.19 8.40
C ARG A 103 1.19 -16.47 7.60
N GLU A 104 2.22 -17.03 6.97
CA GLU A 104 2.19 -18.37 6.35
C GLU A 104 3.30 -19.21 7.00
N GLY A 105 3.00 -20.47 7.33
CA GLY A 105 3.95 -21.40 7.97
C GLY A 105 4.53 -20.93 9.32
N ASP A 106 5.61 -21.59 9.76
CA ASP A 106 6.29 -21.36 11.05
C ASP A 106 7.18 -20.10 11.04
N THR A 107 6.60 -18.97 10.63
CA THR A 107 7.30 -17.70 10.51
C THR A 107 7.41 -16.99 11.84
N ASN A 108 8.64 -16.79 12.33
CA ASN A 108 8.94 -15.89 13.44
C ASN A 108 8.72 -14.42 13.03
N VAL A 109 7.46 -13.99 13.04
CA VAL A 109 7.05 -12.58 12.85
C VAL A 109 7.28 -11.76 14.13
N GLU A 110 7.48 -12.40 15.29
CA GLU A 110 7.79 -11.69 16.54
C GLU A 110 9.15 -10.99 16.51
N ALA A 111 10.11 -11.47 15.70
CA ALA A 111 11.34 -10.77 15.37
C ALA A 111 11.14 -9.49 14.51
N PHE A 112 9.90 -9.19 14.09
CA PHE A 112 9.53 -8.08 13.22
C PHE A 112 8.41 -7.24 13.85
N PRO A 113 8.70 -6.43 14.89
CA PRO A 113 7.69 -5.77 15.72
C PRO A 113 6.83 -4.72 14.99
N THR A 114 7.21 -4.29 13.80
CA THR A 114 6.40 -3.42 12.94
C THR A 114 5.55 -4.18 11.92
N CYS A 115 5.68 -5.50 11.79
CA CYS A 115 4.92 -6.31 10.84
C CYS A 115 3.45 -6.51 11.29
N LYS A 116 2.57 -5.59 10.90
CA LYS A 116 1.16 -5.56 11.33
C LYS A 116 0.25 -5.00 10.25
N SER A 117 -1.01 -5.46 10.23
CA SER A 117 -2.03 -4.91 9.35
C SER A 117 -2.27 -3.41 9.60
N LEU A 118 -2.54 -2.66 8.54
CA LEU A 118 -2.82 -1.22 8.55
C LEU A 118 -4.22 -0.95 8.02
N GLN A 119 -4.93 0.03 8.59
CA GLN A 119 -6.25 0.46 8.12
C GLN A 119 -6.32 1.98 8.06
N CYS A 120 -6.73 2.52 6.92
CA CYS A 120 -6.72 3.93 6.61
C CYS A 120 -8.06 4.34 5.99
N ALA A 121 -9.01 4.72 6.85
CA ALA A 121 -10.42 4.92 6.48
C ALA A 121 -10.76 6.33 5.97
N SER A 122 -9.85 7.30 6.11
CA SER A 122 -10.10 8.72 5.79
C SER A 122 -8.80 9.51 5.62
N ALA A 123 -8.91 10.72 5.07
CA ALA A 123 -7.81 11.69 4.97
C ALA A 123 -7.13 12.04 6.33
N THR A 124 -7.79 11.80 7.47
CA THR A 124 -7.22 12.07 8.81
C THR A 124 -6.46 10.88 9.39
N CYS A 125 -6.55 9.69 8.76
CA CYS A 125 -5.90 8.42 9.07
C CYS A 125 -4.55 8.55 9.82
N PRO A 126 -4.43 8.04 11.06
CA PRO A 126 -3.24 8.24 11.90
C PRO A 126 -2.11 7.23 11.65
N VAL A 127 -2.35 6.18 10.85
CA VAL A 127 -1.34 5.15 10.54
C VAL A 127 -0.56 5.40 9.25
N ALA A 128 -1.07 6.28 8.37
CA ALA A 128 -0.44 6.56 7.10
C ALA A 128 0.74 7.53 7.21
N TYR A 129 1.73 7.36 6.34
CA TYR A 129 2.88 8.25 6.20
C TYR A 129 2.41 9.68 5.92
N LYS A 130 3.02 10.63 6.62
CA LYS A 130 2.76 12.07 6.53
C LYS A 130 4.06 12.85 6.45
N VAL A 131 3.98 14.02 5.86
CA VAL A 131 5.12 14.91 5.64
C VAL A 131 5.02 16.16 6.51
N PRO A 132 6.17 16.69 6.98
CA PRO A 132 7.50 16.09 6.94
C PRO A 132 7.78 15.15 8.14
N ASN A 133 8.79 14.27 8.00
CA ASN A 133 9.42 13.48 9.07
C ASN A 133 8.59 12.36 9.78
N ASP A 134 7.42 11.93 9.30
CA ASP A 134 6.64 10.86 9.97
C ASP A 134 6.99 9.44 9.47
N VAL A 135 7.97 8.79 10.11
CA VAL A 135 8.41 7.43 9.75
C VAL A 135 7.33 6.39 10.10
N ARG A 136 6.54 5.99 9.10
CA ARG A 136 5.47 4.98 9.22
C ARG A 136 5.80 3.61 8.63
N THR A 137 6.94 3.45 7.97
CA THR A 137 7.29 2.21 7.25
C THR A 137 7.36 0.98 8.17
N MET A 138 6.53 0.00 7.84
CA MET A 138 6.47 -1.31 8.47
C MET A 138 7.44 -2.28 7.79
N VAL A 139 7.96 -3.24 8.56
CA VAL A 139 8.94 -4.23 8.06
C VAL A 139 8.44 -5.63 8.37
N CYS A 140 8.23 -6.46 7.34
CA CYS A 140 7.83 -7.86 7.44
C CYS A 140 8.88 -8.80 6.82
N PRO A 141 8.96 -10.06 7.28
CA PRO A 141 9.75 -11.09 6.60
C PRO A 141 9.10 -11.50 5.26
N LYS A 142 9.88 -11.98 4.28
CA LYS A 142 9.38 -12.53 3.00
C LYS A 142 8.24 -13.54 3.17
N GLN A 143 8.20 -14.25 4.29
CA GLN A 143 7.28 -15.35 4.52
C GLN A 143 5.80 -14.94 4.67
N VAL A 144 5.50 -13.66 4.91
CA VAL A 144 4.10 -13.18 4.95
C VAL A 144 3.47 -13.12 3.55
N ALA A 145 2.15 -13.04 3.52
CA ALA A 145 1.37 -12.64 2.35
C ALA A 145 0.53 -11.40 2.72
N MET A 146 0.21 -10.52 1.77
CA MET A 146 -0.54 -9.28 2.04
C MET A 146 -1.78 -9.15 1.15
N THR A 147 -2.91 -8.76 1.73
CA THR A 147 -4.10 -8.35 0.98
C THR A 147 -4.27 -6.84 1.12
N ILE A 148 -4.20 -6.11 0.01
CA ILE A 148 -4.43 -4.66 -0.06
C ILE A 148 -5.83 -4.46 -0.62
N THR A 149 -6.75 -4.00 0.21
CA THR A 149 -8.17 -3.83 -0.15
C THR A 149 -8.53 -2.35 -0.17
N ALA A 150 -9.19 -1.90 -1.24
CA ALA A 150 -9.96 -0.66 -1.24
C ALA A 150 -11.46 -0.97 -1.21
N CYS A 151 -12.23 -0.14 -0.49
CA CYS A 151 -13.65 -0.42 -0.20
C CYS A 151 -13.82 -1.06 1.18
#